data_AF-A0A528FMF3-F1
#
_entry.id   AF-A0A528FMF3-F1
#
_cell.length_a   1.000
_cell.length_b   1.000
_cell.length_c   1.000
_cell.angle_alpha   90.00
_cell.angle_beta   90.00
_cell.angle_gamma   90.00
#
_symmetry.space_group_name_H-M   'P 1'
#
loop_
_entity.id
_entity.type
_entity.pdbx_description
1 polymer ?
#
loop_
_entity_poly.entity_id
_entity_poly.type
_entity_poly.pdbx_seq_one_letter_code
_entity_poly.pdbx_strand_id
1 'polypeptide(L)' 'MIALIQTIVLALDIYWWIIIASAIFSWLYAFNVVNSRNQFVDSVSNMLFRLTEPALRPI' A
#
# COMPACT_ATOMS: atom_id res chain seq x y z
N MET A 1 -6.07 16.36 24.13
CA MET A 1 -6.20 14.89 23.98
C MET A 1 -6.97 14.50 22.71
N ILE A 2 -8.06 15.20 22.36
CA ILE A 2 -8.87 14.94 21.15
C ILE A 2 -8.03 14.97 19.84
N ALA A 3 -7.17 15.98 19.67
CA ALA A 3 -6.35 16.12 18.48
C ALA A 3 -5.43 14.92 18.22
N LEU A 4 -4.80 14.36 19.28
CA LEU A 4 -3.94 13.18 19.16
C LEU A 4 -4.73 11.96 18.67
N ILE A 5 -5.90 11.72 19.26
CA ILE A 5 -6.76 10.59 18.89
C ILE A 5 -7.21 10.74 17.43
N GLN A 6 -7.64 11.93 17.02
CA GLN A 6 -8.06 12.21 15.64
C GLN A 6 -6.93 11.98 14.64
N THR A 7 -5.70 12.40 14.96
CA THR A 7 -4.55 12.16 14.09
C THR A 7 -4.25 10.66 13.94
N ILE A 8 -4.36 9.89 15.03
CA ILE A 8 -4.14 8.43 14.97
C ILE A 8 -5.25 7.76 14.15
N VAL A 9 -6.51 8.12 14.36
CA VAL A 9 -7.64 7.57 13.58
C VAL A 9 -7.46 7.88 12.09
N LEU A 10 -7.10 9.12 11.75
CA LEU A 10 -6.80 9.50 10.36
C LEU A 10 -5.65 8.66 9.78
N ALA A 11 -4.57 8.44 10.53
CA ALA A 11 -3.45 7.62 10.08
C ALA A 11 -3.87 6.17 9.83
N LEU A 12 -4.74 5.60 10.67
CA LEU A 12 -5.28 4.26 10.49
C LEU A 12 -6.21 4.17 9.26
N ASP A 13 -7.06 5.17 9.04
CA ASP A 13 -7.92 5.25 7.85
C ASP A 13 -7.09 5.32 6.56
N ILE A 14 -6.02 6.11 6.55
CA ILE A 14 -5.08 6.17 5.41
C ILE A 14 -4.41 4.80 5.20
N TYR A 15 -3.97 4.16 6.28
CA TYR A 15 -3.32 2.85 6.20
C TYR A 15 -4.25 1.77 5.63
N TRP A 16 -5.54 1.82 5.97
CA TRP A 16 -6.56 0.95 5.41
C TRP A 16 -6.66 1.06 3.88
N TRP A 17 -6.66 2.29 3.35
CA TRP A 17 -6.65 2.52 1.90
C TRP A 17 -5.36 2.03 1.23
N ILE A 18 -4.21 2.15 1.89
CA ILE A 18 -2.92 1.64 1.38
C ILE A 18 -2.97 0.12 1.20
N ILE A 19 -3.54 -0.62 2.18
CA ILE A 19 -3.69 -2.07 2.07
C ILE A 19 -4.58 -2.45 0.88
N ILE A 20 -5.72 -1.76 0.72
CA ILE A 20 -6.63 -2.00 -0.42
C ILE A 20 -5.90 -1.73 -1.75
N ALA A 21 -5.17 -0.62 -1.84
CA ALA A 21 -4.39 -0.28 -3.04
C ALA A 21 -3.33 -1.35 -3.34
N SER A 22 -2.64 -1.87 -2.32
CA SER A 22 -1.67 -2.96 -2.47
C SER A 22 -2.30 -4.25 -2.99
N ALA A 23 -3.49 -4.62 -2.49
CA ALA A 23 -4.21 -5.81 -2.95
C ALA A 23 -4.65 -5.67 -4.42
N ILE A 24 -5.20 -4.51 -4.79
CA ILE A 24 -5.58 -4.22 -6.18
C ILE A 24 -4.34 -4.26 -7.08
N PHE A 25 -3.24 -3.61 -6.68
CA PHE A 25 -1.99 -3.61 -7.43
C PHE A 25 -1.45 -5.02 -7.66
N SER A 26 -1.54 -5.90 -6.64
CA SER A 26 -1.17 -7.32 -6.77
C SER A 26 -1.96 -8.03 -7.87
N TRP A 27 -3.27 -7.78 -7.98
CA TRP A 27 -4.09 -8.34 -9.07
C TRP A 27 -3.72 -7.74 -10.43
N LEU A 28 -3.53 -6.42 -10.50
CA LEU A 28 -3.13 -5.75 -11.75
C LEU A 28 -1.80 -6.29 -12.28
N TYR A 29 -0.85 -6.54 -11.38
CA TYR A 29 0.45 -7.13 -11.71
C TYR A 29 0.30 -8.58 -12.18
N ALA A 30 -0.45 -9.40 -11.43
CA ALA A 30 -0.65 -10.82 -11.75
C ALA A 30 -1.37 -11.04 -13.10
N PHE A 31 -2.33 -10.17 -13.43
CA PHE A 31 -3.08 -10.23 -14.69
C PHE A 31 -2.42 -9.45 -15.84
N ASN A 32 -1.17 -8.98 -15.69
CA ASN A 32 -0.45 -8.19 -16.70
C ASN A 32 -1.23 -6.96 -17.20
N VAL A 33 -2.11 -6.39 -16.37
CA VAL A 33 -2.85 -5.15 -16.71
C VAL A 33 -1.91 -3.95 -16.67
N VAL A 34 -0.94 -3.96 -15.75
CA VAL A 34 0.13 -2.96 -15.66
C VAL A 34 1.45 -3.56 -16.13
N ASN A 35 2.26 -2.75 -16.83
CA ASN A 35 3.55 -3.19 -17.34
C ASN A 35 4.65 -3.04 -16.28
N SER A 36 5.13 -4.15 -15.74
CA SER A 36 6.20 -4.20 -14.72
C SER A 36 7.55 -3.70 -15.20
N ARG A 37 7.76 -3.55 -16.52
CA ARG A 37 8.98 -2.95 -17.08
C ARG A 37 8.95 -1.41 -17.06
N ASN A 38 7.81 -0.81 -16.75
CA ASN A 38 7.69 0.64 -16.61
C ASN A 38 8.22 1.06 -15.24
N GLN A 39 9.19 1.98 -15.22
CA GLN A 39 9.81 2.51 -14.00
C GLN A 39 8.79 3.12 -13.03
N PHE A 40 7.70 3.70 -13.53
CA PHE A 40 6.63 4.23 -12.67
C PHE A 40 5.89 3.12 -11.92
N VAL A 41 5.51 2.06 -12.63
CA VAL A 41 4.81 0.90 -12.04
C VAL A 41 5.71 0.23 -10.99
N ASP A 42 7.01 0.11 -11.29
CA ASP A 42 8.00 -0.43 -10.36
C ASP A 42 8.21 0.48 -9.12
N SER A 43 8.21 1.80 -9.30
CA SER A 43 8.30 2.73 -8.17
C SER A 43 7.08 2.63 -7.25
N VAL A 44 5.89 2.52 -7.82
CA VAL A 44 4.63 2.36 -7.07
C VAL A 44 4.59 1.01 -6.35
N SER A 45 5.01 -0.07 -7.02
CA SER A 45 5.06 -1.41 -6.41
C SER A 45 5.99 -1.43 -5.19
N ASN A 46 7.18 -0.84 -5.32
CA ASN A 46 8.17 -0.77 -4.26
C ASN A 46 7.69 0.11 -3.09
N MET A 47 6.97 1.20 -3.38
CA MET A 47 6.36 2.04 -2.35
C MET A 47 5.28 1.28 -1.59
N LEU A 48 4.34 0.64 -2.28
CA LEU A 48 3.26 -0.14 -1.67
C LEU A 48 3.82 -1.32 -0.86
N PHE A 49 4.83 -2.01 -1.38
CA PHE A 49 5.52 -3.09 -0.67
C PHE A 49 6.14 -2.59 0.62
N ARG A 50 6.94 -1.51 0.59
CA ARG A 50 7.57 -0.95 1.80
C ARG A 50 6.58 -0.43 2.83
N LEU A 51 5.46 0.12 2.39
CA LEU A 51 4.40 0.60 3.28
C LEU A 51 3.64 -0.55 3.95
N THR A 52 3.56 -1.72 3.31
CA THR A 52 2.84 -2.88 3.83
C THR A 52 3.74 -3.93 4.51
N GLU A 53 5.03 -3.97 4.18
CA GLU A 53 6.04 -4.86 4.75
C GLU A 53 6.04 -4.89 6.29
N PRO A 54 6.00 -3.77 7.04
CA PRO A 54 6.01 -3.83 8.50
C PRO A 54 4.79 -4.55 9.11
N ALA A 55 3.64 -4.57 8.43
CA ALA A 55 2.45 -5.28 8.92
C ALA A 55 2.27 -6.68 8.30
N LEU A 56 2.77 -6.90 7.09
CA LEU A 56 2.60 -8.15 6.33
C LEU A 56 3.88 -9.00 6.28
N ARG A 57 4.88 -8.70 7.12
CA ARG A 57 6.12 -9.48 7.14
C ARG A 57 5.80 -10.96 7.42
N PRO A 58 6.26 -11.91 6.58
CA PRO A 58 6.07 -13.33 6.83
C PRO A 58 6.70 -13.71 8.18
N ILE A 59 5.95 -14.46 8.99
CA ILE A 59 6.40 -15.07 10.25
C ILE A 59 6.98 -16.46 10.03
#